data_AF-L1IEN7-F1
#
_entry.id   AF-L1IEN7-F1
#
_cell.length_a   1.000
_cell.length_b   1.000
_cell.length_c   1.000
_cell.angle_alpha   90.00
_cell.angle_beta   90.00
_cell.angle_gamma   90.00
#
_symmetry.space_group_name_H-M   'P 1'
#
loop_
_entity.id
_entity.type
_entity.pdbx_description
1 polymer ?
#
loop_
_entity_poly.entity_id
_entity_poly.type
_entity_poly.pdbx_seq_one_letter_code
_entity_poly.pdbx_strand_id
1 'polypeptide(L)'
;ADVFETLDVVFEKFDDAVARYGMYKYQHVGDWYIITCPRAAMPFDRAVQERPYPGMYYRKMCQLASELVCIAKMQKIEDMQLGLKVGIHCGAAAGAVIGRHRSFYCVYGDTTNTAARMCKYAEVNKI
;
A
#
# COMPACT_ATOMS: atom_id res chain seq x y z
N ALA A 1 -19.01 16.53 8.34
CA ALA A 1 -17.96 17.22 7.57
C ALA A 1 -16.59 16.86 8.13
N ASP A 2 -16.39 17.00 9.45
CA ASP A 2 -15.13 16.67 10.16
C ASP A 2 -14.50 15.30 9.88
N VAL A 3 -15.29 14.23 9.74
CA VAL A 3 -14.75 12.87 9.57
C VAL A 3 -13.97 12.73 8.26
N PHE A 4 -14.49 13.28 7.17
CA PHE A 4 -13.82 13.21 5.86
C PHE A 4 -12.54 14.05 5.85
N GLU A 5 -12.57 15.25 6.44
CA GLU A 5 -11.38 16.11 6.57
C GLU A 5 -10.29 15.43 7.42
N THR A 6 -10.69 14.76 8.51
CA THR A 6 -9.74 14.01 9.35
C THR A 6 -9.13 12.83 8.59
N LEU A 7 -9.93 12.10 7.82
CA LEU A 7 -9.45 11.01 6.98
C LEU A 7 -8.50 11.50 5.89
N ASP A 8 -8.79 12.62 5.25
CA ASP A 8 -7.92 13.22 4.24
C ASP A 8 -6.55 13.56 4.86
N VAL A 9 -6.51 14.17 6.04
CA VAL A 9 -5.24 14.43 6.77
C VAL A 9 -4.48 13.14 7.10
N VAL A 10 -5.18 12.06 7.45
CA VAL A 10 -4.55 10.76 7.72
C VAL A 10 -3.92 10.19 6.44
N PHE A 11 -4.65 10.24 5.31
CA PHE A 11 -4.17 9.74 4.03
C PHE A 11 -3.03 10.59 3.46
N GLU A 12 -3.03 11.90 3.66
CA GLU A 12 -1.89 12.76 3.34
C GLU A 12 -0.63 12.33 4.09
N LYS A 13 -0.73 12.07 5.40
CA LYS A 13 0.39 11.56 6.20
C LYS A 13 0.88 10.18 5.73
N PHE A 14 -0.04 9.32 5.27
CA PHE A 14 0.34 8.03 4.69
C PHE A 14 1.06 8.20 3.36
N ASP A 15 0.57 9.09 2.49
CA ASP A 15 1.18 9.40 1.20
C ASP A 15 2.61 9.95 1.40
N ASP A 16 2.80 10.85 2.37
CA ASP A 16 4.11 11.37 2.75
C ASP A 16 5.05 10.27 3.24
N ALA A 17 4.56 9.33 4.05
CA ALA A 17 5.34 8.19 4.51
C ALA A 17 5.76 7.30 3.34
N VAL A 18 4.81 6.94 2.46
CA VAL A 18 5.08 6.13 1.26
C VAL A 18 6.17 6.77 0.40
N ALA A 19 6.10 8.09 0.18
CA ALA A 19 7.08 8.85 -0.58
C ALA A 19 8.47 8.81 0.09
N ARG A 20 8.57 9.00 1.42
CA ARG A 20 9.85 8.94 2.16
C ARG A 20 10.57 7.60 2.00
N TYR A 21 9.85 6.49 2.01
CA TYR A 21 10.47 5.16 1.81
C TYR A 21 10.79 4.84 0.35
N GLY A 22 10.28 5.64 -0.59
CA GLY A 22 10.38 5.39 -2.03
C GLY A 22 9.52 4.21 -2.49
N MET A 23 8.38 4.00 -1.82
CA MET A 23 7.37 3.03 -2.21
C MET A 23 6.30 3.68 -3.09
N TYR A 24 5.44 2.86 -3.71
CA TYR A 24 4.43 3.34 -4.63
C TYR A 24 3.02 3.11 -4.08
N LYS A 25 2.26 4.19 -3.91
CA LYS A 25 0.81 4.13 -3.66
C LYS A 25 0.13 3.67 -4.95
N TYR A 26 -0.39 2.45 -4.95
CA TYR A 26 -1.02 1.87 -6.13
C TYR A 26 -2.47 2.31 -6.26
N GLN A 27 -3.29 2.07 -5.23
CA GLN A 27 -4.70 2.41 -5.27
C GLN A 27 -5.29 2.49 -3.86
N HIS A 28 -6.37 3.27 -3.74
CA HIS A 28 -7.29 3.24 -2.60
C HIS A 28 -8.61 2.59 -3.03
N VAL A 29 -9.07 1.56 -2.31
CA VAL A 29 -10.32 0.83 -2.60
C VAL A 29 -11.11 0.60 -1.32
N GLY A 30 -12.19 1.35 -1.13
CA GLY A 30 -12.97 1.28 0.11
C GLY A 30 -12.15 1.76 1.31
N ASP A 31 -11.89 0.88 2.26
CA ASP A 31 -11.01 1.08 3.42
C ASP A 31 -9.55 0.59 3.18
N TRP A 32 -9.26 0.08 1.98
CA TRP A 32 -7.96 -0.51 1.64
C TRP A 32 -7.02 0.54 1.07
N TYR A 33 -5.88 0.70 1.71
CA TYR A 33 -4.76 1.50 1.24
C TYR A 33 -3.65 0.59 0.68
N ILE A 34 -3.54 0.49 -0.64
CA ILE A 34 -2.70 -0.50 -1.32
C ILE A 34 -1.37 0.12 -1.73
N ILE A 35 -0.28 -0.42 -1.17
CA ILE A 35 1.09 0.01 -1.44
C ILE A 35 1.82 -1.13 -2.15
N THR A 36 2.62 -0.77 -3.15
CA THR A 36 3.48 -1.69 -3.90
C THR A 36 4.90 -1.15 -3.94
N CYS A 37 5.84 -1.98 -4.39
CA CYS A 37 7.20 -1.52 -4.61
C CYS A 37 7.28 -0.60 -5.85
N PRO A 38 8.31 0.26 -5.93
CA PRO A 38 8.42 1.27 -6.99
C PRO A 38 8.47 0.68 -8.41
N ARG A 39 8.84 -0.60 -8.57
CA ARG A 39 8.77 -1.30 -9.86
C ARG A 39 7.37 -1.30 -10.48
N ALA A 40 6.33 -1.39 -9.65
CA ALA A 40 4.94 -1.36 -10.12
C ALA A 40 4.52 0.02 -10.66
N ALA A 41 5.24 1.09 -10.31
CA ALA A 41 5.04 2.43 -10.85
C ALA A 41 5.60 2.60 -12.28
N MET A 42 6.49 1.70 -12.71
CA MET A 42 7.18 1.75 -14.00
C MET A 42 6.91 0.46 -14.82
N PRO A 43 5.64 0.11 -15.10
CA PRO A 43 5.29 -1.19 -15.69
C PRO A 43 5.83 -1.41 -17.10
N PHE A 44 6.03 -0.33 -17.87
CA PHE A 44 6.51 -0.40 -19.26
C PHE A 44 8.01 -0.15 -19.40
N ASP A 45 8.72 0.13 -18.30
CA ASP A 45 10.17 0.28 -18.32
C ASP A 45 10.84 -1.09 -18.26
N ARG A 46 11.25 -1.59 -19.42
CA ARG A 46 11.91 -2.88 -19.58
C ARG A 46 13.16 -3.02 -18.71
N ALA A 47 13.97 -1.96 -18.62
CA ALA A 47 15.21 -1.99 -17.84
C ALA A 47 14.92 -2.10 -16.34
N VAL A 48 13.80 -1.55 -15.85
CA VAL A 48 13.37 -1.70 -14.46
C VAL A 48 12.75 -3.07 -14.20
N GLN A 49 11.98 -3.63 -15.14
CA GLN A 49 11.33 -4.93 -15.00
C GLN A 49 12.32 -6.10 -15.03
N GLU A 50 13.35 -6.04 -15.88
CA GLU A 50 14.37 -7.10 -16.02
C GLU A 50 15.39 -7.14 -14.87
N ARG A 51 15.51 -6.07 -14.09
CA ARG A 51 16.44 -6.03 -12.95
C ARG A 51 16.01 -7.02 -11.86
N PRO A 52 16.96 -7.66 -11.16
CA PRO A 52 16.67 -8.42 -9.94
C PRO A 52 15.94 -7.55 -8.91
N TYR A 53 15.05 -8.16 -8.13
CA TYR A 53 14.32 -7.42 -7.10
C TYR A 53 15.28 -7.02 -5.97
N PRO A 54 15.42 -5.72 -5.64
CA PRO A 54 16.31 -5.30 -4.57
C PRO A 54 15.84 -5.85 -3.22
N GLY A 55 16.71 -6.59 -2.53
CA GLY A 55 16.42 -7.10 -1.19
C GLY A 55 16.07 -5.97 -0.19
N MET A 56 16.59 -4.77 -0.36
CA MET A 56 16.23 -3.66 0.53
C MET A 56 14.73 -3.32 0.54
N TYR A 57 13.96 -3.69 -0.49
CA TYR A 57 12.54 -3.36 -0.57
C TYR A 57 11.69 -4.09 0.47
N TYR A 58 12.01 -5.34 0.84
CA TYR A 58 11.25 -6.03 1.90
C TYR A 58 11.43 -5.31 3.24
N ARG A 59 12.65 -4.88 3.58
CA ARG A 59 12.93 -4.16 4.83
C ARG A 59 12.20 -2.83 4.87
N LYS A 60 12.30 -2.05 3.79
CA LYS A 60 11.62 -0.76 3.67
C LYS A 60 10.10 -0.91 3.77
N MET A 61 9.52 -1.95 3.17
CA MET A 61 8.08 -2.20 3.26
C MET A 61 7.64 -2.49 4.71
N CYS A 62 8.39 -3.32 5.45
CA CYS A 62 8.10 -3.60 6.86
C CYS A 62 8.27 -2.36 7.76
N GLN A 63 9.27 -1.52 7.49
CA GLN A 63 9.49 -0.26 8.21
C GLN A 63 8.35 0.73 7.93
N LEU A 64 7.98 0.90 6.66
CA LEU A 64 6.83 1.71 6.25
C LEU A 64 5.55 1.24 6.93
N ALA A 65 5.27 -0.06 6.94
CA ALA A 65 4.12 -0.62 7.64
C ALA A 65 4.10 -0.28 9.14
N SER A 66 5.26 -0.36 9.80
CA SER A 66 5.40 0.02 11.21
C SER A 66 5.09 1.49 11.44
N GLU A 67 5.58 2.35 10.54
CA GLU A 67 5.33 3.79 10.58
C GLU A 67 3.86 4.14 10.34
N LEU A 68 3.20 3.49 9.38
CA LEU A 68 1.77 3.70 9.10
C LEU A 68 0.89 3.32 10.30
N VAL A 69 1.18 2.19 10.95
CA VAL A 69 0.50 1.81 12.21
C VAL A 69 0.72 2.85 13.30
N CYS A 70 1.93 3.40 13.40
CA CYS A 70 2.25 4.46 14.36
C CYS A 70 1.44 5.74 14.08
N ILE A 71 1.39 6.17 12.81
CA ILE A 71 0.62 7.34 12.37
C ILE A 71 -0.87 7.15 12.70
N ALA A 72 -1.45 5.99 12.34
CA ALA A 72 -2.85 5.70 12.62
C ALA A 72 -3.15 5.75 14.13
N LYS A 73 -2.29 5.14 14.96
CA LYS A 73 -2.45 5.17 16.42
C LYS A 73 -2.44 6.58 17.00
N MET A 74 -1.77 7.54 16.38
CA MET A 74 -1.72 8.93 16.84
C MET A 74 -2.94 9.75 16.39
N GLN A 75 -3.72 9.27 15.43
CA GLN A 75 -4.92 9.94 14.97
C GLN A 75 -6.16 9.43 15.70
N LYS A 76 -7.09 10.34 15.95
CA LYS A 76 -8.40 10.03 16.52
C LYS A 76 -9.49 10.60 15.63
N ILE A 77 -10.56 9.84 15.45
CA ILE A 77 -11.80 10.29 14.80
C ILE A 77 -12.90 10.13 15.84
N GLU A 78 -13.59 11.22 16.18
CA GLU A 78 -14.69 11.20 17.17
C GLU A 78 -14.30 10.49 18.48
N ASP A 79 -13.12 10.81 19.02
CA ASP A 79 -12.50 10.20 20.20
C ASP A 79 -12.12 8.71 20.10
N MET A 80 -12.40 8.06 18.96
CA MET A 80 -11.92 6.71 18.67
C MET A 80 -10.54 6.73 18.04
N GLN A 81 -9.63 5.91 18.57
CA GLN A 81 -8.30 5.73 17.99
C GLN A 81 -8.37 4.90 16.72
N LEU A 82 -7.71 5.36 15.65
CA LEU A 82 -7.65 4.58 14.41
C LEU A 82 -6.79 3.32 14.59
N GLY A 83 -7.31 2.21 14.06
CA GLY A 83 -6.62 0.93 14.02
C GLY A 83 -6.36 0.51 12.57
N LEU A 84 -5.14 0.05 12.30
CA LEU A 84 -4.77 -0.48 10.98
C LEU A 84 -4.55 -1.98 11.07
N LYS A 85 -5.07 -2.72 10.09
CA LYS A 85 -4.62 -4.09 9.80
C LYS A 85 -3.65 -4.03 8.65
N VAL A 86 -2.54 -4.74 8.75
CA VAL A 86 -1.51 -4.76 7.71
C VAL A 86 -1.28 -6.19 7.26
N GLY A 87 -1.21 -6.39 5.94
CA GLY A 87 -0.77 -7.64 5.34
C GLY A 87 0.32 -7.37 4.32
N ILE A 88 1.47 -8.04 4.47
CA ILE A 88 2.63 -7.88 3.59
C ILE A 88 2.98 -9.23 2.99
N HIS A 89 3.10 -9.27 1.67
CA HIS A 89 3.60 -10.45 0.97
C HIS A 89 4.47 -10.05 -0.23
N CYS A 90 5.45 -10.89 -0.56
CA CYS A 90 6.35 -10.66 -1.67
C CYS A 90 6.34 -11.86 -2.62
N GLY A 91 6.47 -11.58 -3.92
CA GLY A 91 6.46 -12.59 -4.97
C GLY A 91 6.15 -11.97 -6.33
N ALA A 92 5.98 -12.83 -7.32
CA ALA A 92 5.64 -12.40 -8.67
C ALA A 92 4.20 -11.87 -8.75
N ALA A 93 4.03 -10.75 -9.45
CA ALA A 93 2.73 -10.19 -9.79
C ALA A 93 2.75 -9.77 -11.27
N ALA A 94 1.59 -9.87 -11.92
CA ALA A 94 1.39 -9.42 -13.28
C ALA A 94 0.78 -8.01 -13.28
N GLY A 95 1.22 -7.17 -14.21
CA GLY A 95 0.68 -5.85 -14.46
C GLY A 95 0.09 -5.76 -15.87
N ALA A 96 -1.11 -5.19 -16.02
CA ALA A 96 -1.73 -4.97 -17.33
C ALA A 96 -2.57 -3.69 -17.36
N VAL A 97 -2.71 -3.06 -18.52
CA VAL A 97 -3.71 -2.00 -18.74
C VAL A 97 -5.00 -2.66 -19.22
N ILE A 98 -6.09 -2.42 -18.49
CA ILE A 98 -7.40 -2.99 -18.79
C ILE A 98 -8.37 -1.86 -19.13
N GLY A 99 -9.22 -2.08 -20.14
CA GLY A 99 -10.34 -1.21 -20.49
C GLY A 99 -10.16 -0.44 -21.80
N ARG A 100 -11.23 -0.40 -22.61
CA ARG A 100 -11.25 0.29 -23.92
C ARG A 100 -11.65 1.77 -23.83
N HIS A 101 -12.68 2.08 -23.03
CA HIS A 101 -13.18 3.46 -22.87
C HIS A 101 -12.61 4.15 -21.62
N ARG A 102 -12.32 3.37 -20.57
CA ARG A 102 -11.64 3.82 -19.37
C ARG A 102 -10.52 2.84 -19.08
N SER A 103 -9.32 3.15 -19.53
CA SER A 103 -8.14 2.34 -19.29
C SER A 103 -7.58 2.61 -17.90
N PHE A 104 -7.28 1.57 -17.14
CA PHE A 104 -6.59 1.66 -15.87
C PHE A 104 -5.55 0.55 -15.75
N TYR A 105 -4.44 0.86 -15.07
CA TYR A 105 -3.38 -0.11 -14.81
C TYR A 105 -3.76 -0.99 -13.62
N CYS A 106 -3.72 -2.29 -13.82
CA CYS A 106 -4.05 -3.31 -12.84
C CYS A 106 -2.82 -4.15 -12.48
N VAL A 107 -2.56 -4.30 -11.18
CA VAL A 107 -1.64 -5.31 -10.65
C VAL A 107 -2.44 -6.47 -10.08
N TYR A 108 -2.19 -7.69 -10.57
CA TYR A 108 -2.91 -8.90 -10.15
C TYR A 108 -1.95 -10.09 -10.00
N GLY A 109 -2.39 -11.09 -9.23
CA GLY A 109 -1.66 -12.35 -9.06
C GLY A 109 -1.71 -12.86 -7.61
N ASP A 110 -1.18 -14.06 -7.41
CA ASP A 110 -1.21 -14.73 -6.11
C ASP A 110 -0.54 -13.91 -5.00
N THR A 111 0.46 -13.09 -5.35
CA THR A 111 1.09 -12.21 -4.37
C THR A 111 0.13 -11.17 -3.80
N THR A 112 -0.68 -10.53 -4.66
CA THR A 112 -1.69 -9.56 -4.23
C THR A 112 -2.80 -10.21 -3.42
N ASN A 113 -3.25 -11.40 -3.84
CA ASN A 113 -4.28 -12.17 -3.15
C ASN A 113 -3.81 -12.65 -1.76
N THR A 114 -2.55 -13.06 -1.65
CA THR A 114 -1.97 -13.52 -0.39
C THR A 114 -1.78 -12.34 0.57
N ALA A 115 -1.27 -11.20 0.10
CA ALA A 115 -1.19 -9.99 0.91
C ALA A 115 -2.58 -9.57 1.43
N ALA A 116 -3.61 -9.63 0.58
CA ALA A 116 -4.97 -9.30 0.98
C ALA A 116 -5.53 -10.26 2.04
N ARG A 117 -5.27 -11.57 1.91
CA ARG A 117 -5.63 -12.56 2.93
C ARG A 117 -4.88 -12.30 4.23
N MET A 118 -3.59 -12.01 4.19
CA MET A 118 -2.79 -11.67 5.37
C MET A 118 -3.39 -10.46 6.09
N CYS A 119 -3.76 -9.41 5.37
CA CYS A 119 -4.40 -8.23 5.95
C CYS A 119 -5.76 -8.56 6.59
N LYS A 120 -6.59 -9.35 5.90
CA LYS A 120 -7.93 -9.73 6.37
C LYS A 120 -7.89 -10.48 7.71
N TYR A 121 -6.93 -11.39 7.87
CA TYR A 121 -6.77 -12.20 9.09
C TYR A 121 -5.79 -11.59 10.11
N ALA A 122 -5.17 -10.44 9.80
CA ALA A 122 -4.28 -9.76 10.73
C ALA A 122 -5.05 -9.18 11.93
N GLU A 123 -4.37 -9.18 13.06
CA GLU A 123 -4.79 -8.45 14.24
C GLU A 123 -4.60 -6.94 14.02
N VAL A 124 -5.48 -6.15 14.63
CA VAL A 124 -5.38 -4.69 14.55
C VAL A 124 -4.07 -4.23 15.19
N ASN A 125 -3.40 -3.31 14.50
CA ASN A 125 -2.15 -2.67 14.91
C ASN A 125 -0.94 -3.60 15.04
N LYS A 126 -0.97 -4.75 14.36
CA LYS A 126 0.14 -5.70 14.21
C LYS A 126 0.47 -5.92 12.73
N ILE A 127 1.69 -6.35 12.46
CA ILE A 127 2.23 -6.66 11.13
C ILE A 127 2.59 -8.14 11.08
#